data_AF-A0A956TFU9-F1
#
_entry.id   AF-A0A956TFU9-F1
#
_cell.length_a   1.000
_cell.length_b   1.000
_cell.length_c   1.000
_cell.angle_alpha   90.00
_cell.angle_beta   90.00
_cell.angle_gamma   90.00
#
_symmetry.space_group_name_H-M   'P 1'
#
loop_
_entity.id
_entity.type
_entity.pdbx_description
1 polymer ?
#
loop_
_entity_poly.entity_id
_entity_poly.type
_entity_poly.pdbx_seq_one_letter_code
_entity_poly.pdbx_strand_id
1 'polypeptide(L)'
;MEVTGANQNFLIYKPREHRADAPRELTPALWQGQMQKLVRVLSTAPAPSHAPAVARVEGRDGKVLGPDNFLKADHFPGLHHDRLQETGQPKIEGAPNYRELGENIHGTGQPSLQGMRDVLKQAGAGPDGDKTAVWTNLREEPVVYINGQSFNLRHVKAPFYNQASPGRSAQEVDALEKQLKQDILDEAAKNGGFITLHGEEGNPPKVVERKVKIESVQTVGEAYEQLQSEGYKVKYQRVPVTDMKKPEDGDIDELVKALKDVDPDAPLIFNCHAGQGRTTTAMVLASLMRKAKNGEEGKLLKDETLREDIKEQGKHNPSFYRTILNTIKDVQTVVRGEKDVDDVVKKYSDVADLKGAVGKARRQAIEAKTPEERRAANQRAKDYLDRYHTLVSFEAYTRDQAPDFNQSYSQWKEAHPRIDRTLEGLRAAQ
;
A
#
# COMPACT_ATOMS: atom_id res chain seq x y z
N MET A 1 -31.61 -4.71 39.93
CA MET A 1 -30.29 -4.18 39.55
C MET A 1 -29.50 -5.35 38.99
N GLU A 2 -29.59 -5.56 37.68
CA GLU A 2 -28.87 -6.61 36.97
C GLU A 2 -27.77 -5.96 36.11
N VAL A 3 -26.55 -6.43 36.30
CA VAL A 3 -25.42 -6.21 35.39
C VAL A 3 -25.61 -7.19 34.24
N THR A 4 -26.05 -6.70 33.08
CA THR A 4 -26.09 -7.49 31.85
C THR A 4 -24.83 -7.21 31.02
N GLY A 5 -24.09 -8.29 30.77
CA GLY A 5 -22.79 -8.29 30.12
C GLY A 5 -22.84 -7.80 28.67
N ALA A 6 -21.81 -7.04 28.31
CA ALA A 6 -21.55 -6.58 26.96
C ALA A 6 -21.42 -7.77 26.00
N ASN A 7 -22.30 -7.81 25.00
CA ASN A 7 -22.32 -8.86 23.99
C ASN A 7 -21.07 -8.73 23.10
N GLN A 8 -20.19 -9.73 23.17
CA GLN A 8 -19.02 -9.91 22.33
C GLN A 8 -19.46 -10.17 20.88
N ASN A 9 -19.32 -9.19 19.99
CA ASN A 9 -19.45 -9.39 18.55
C ASN A 9 -18.45 -8.50 17.79
N PHE A 10 -17.16 -8.67 18.10
CA PHE A 10 -16.10 -8.30 17.16
C PHE A 10 -15.99 -9.42 16.13
N LEU A 11 -16.15 -9.08 14.86
CA LEU A 11 -15.91 -9.99 13.75
C LEU A 11 -14.48 -10.53 13.87
N ILE A 12 -14.36 -11.79 14.30
CA ILE A 12 -13.16 -12.60 14.11
C ILE A 12 -12.99 -12.74 12.59
N TYR A 13 -12.06 -11.97 12.02
CA TYR A 13 -11.65 -12.13 10.63
C TYR A 13 -11.01 -13.52 10.50
N LYS A 14 -11.62 -14.37 9.67
CA LYS A 14 -11.05 -15.68 9.31
C LYS A 14 -10.09 -15.49 8.13
N PRO A 15 -8.84 -15.95 8.22
CA PRO A 15 -7.90 -15.98 7.09
C PRO A 15 -8.51 -16.69 5.88
N ARG A 16 -8.06 -16.30 4.69
CA ARG A 16 -8.45 -16.88 3.40
C ARG A 16 -8.17 -18.39 3.39
N GLU A 17 -9.21 -19.23 3.39
CA GLU A 17 -9.06 -20.60 2.88
C GLU A 17 -9.02 -20.52 1.36
N HIS A 18 -7.92 -20.99 0.77
CA HIS A 18 -7.74 -21.01 -0.67
C HIS A 18 -8.68 -22.05 -1.28
N ARG A 19 -9.85 -21.62 -1.76
CA ARG A 19 -10.62 -22.40 -2.75
C ARG A 19 -10.43 -21.76 -4.12
N ALA A 20 -10.02 -22.59 -5.07
CA ALA A 20 -9.94 -22.27 -6.48
C ALA A 20 -11.37 -22.11 -7.02
N ASP A 21 -11.98 -20.96 -6.78
CA ASP A 21 -13.32 -20.67 -7.32
C ASP A 21 -13.19 -19.99 -8.69
N ALA A 22 -13.98 -20.49 -9.65
CA ALA A 22 -14.14 -19.95 -11.00
C ALA A 22 -14.49 -18.44 -10.99
N PRO A 23 -14.19 -17.70 -12.09
CA PRO A 23 -14.43 -16.25 -12.15
C PRO A 23 -15.91 -15.96 -11.84
N ARG A 24 -16.15 -15.30 -10.71
CA ARG A 24 -17.49 -14.88 -10.30
C ARG A 24 -17.82 -13.59 -11.03
N GLU A 25 -18.71 -13.64 -12.00
CA GLU A 25 -19.29 -12.43 -12.59
C GLU A 25 -19.93 -11.56 -11.49
N LEU A 26 -19.69 -10.25 -11.58
CA LEU A 26 -20.17 -9.24 -10.63
C LEU A 26 -21.68 -9.04 -10.82
N THR A 27 -22.48 -9.86 -10.15
CA THR A 27 -23.94 -9.70 -10.15
C THR A 27 -24.37 -8.51 -9.26
N PRO A 28 -25.52 -7.85 -9.54
CA PRO A 28 -26.06 -6.79 -8.67
C PRO A 28 -26.22 -7.21 -7.19
N ALA A 29 -26.43 -8.51 -6.92
CA ALA A 29 -26.50 -9.05 -5.56
C ALA A 29 -25.11 -9.17 -4.90
N LEU A 30 -24.08 -9.58 -5.65
CA LEU A 30 -22.69 -9.56 -5.19
C LEU A 30 -22.25 -8.12 -4.87
N TRP A 31 -22.65 -7.17 -5.73
CA TRP A 31 -22.43 -5.74 -5.55
C TRP A 31 -23.07 -5.18 -4.27
N GLN A 32 -24.36 -5.44 -4.06
CA GLN A 32 -25.06 -5.05 -2.82
C GLN A 32 -24.41 -5.68 -1.57
N GLY A 33 -23.99 -6.94 -1.65
CA GLY A 33 -23.28 -7.61 -0.57
C GLY A 33 -21.90 -6.99 -0.27
N GLN A 34 -21.14 -6.56 -1.28
CA GLN A 34 -19.87 -5.86 -1.10
C GLN A 34 -20.06 -4.45 -0.55
N MET A 35 -21.08 -3.72 -1.02
CA MET A 35 -21.43 -2.40 -0.47
C MET A 35 -21.88 -2.49 0.99
N GLN A 36 -22.63 -3.52 1.37
CA GLN A 36 -22.98 -3.77 2.78
C GLN A 36 -21.76 -4.09 3.64
N LYS A 37 -20.76 -4.84 3.11
CA LYS A 37 -19.48 -5.07 3.79
C LYS A 37 -18.69 -3.77 3.97
N LEU A 38 -18.61 -2.93 2.93
CA LEU A 38 -17.97 -1.61 2.98
C LEU A 38 -18.65 -0.70 4.02
N VAL A 39 -20.00 -0.63 4.01
CA VAL A 39 -20.79 0.11 5.00
C VAL A 39 -20.53 -0.41 6.42
N ARG A 40 -20.38 -1.73 6.60
CA ARG A 40 -20.05 -2.34 7.90
C ARG A 40 -18.61 -2.06 8.36
N VAL A 41 -17.65 -2.01 7.45
CA VAL A 41 -16.27 -1.59 7.75
C VAL A 41 -16.23 -0.11 8.13
N LEU A 42 -16.96 0.74 7.38
CA LEU A 42 -17.07 2.17 7.66
C LEU A 42 -17.86 2.49 8.94
N SER A 43 -18.78 1.62 9.37
CA SER A 43 -19.52 1.77 10.63
C SER A 43 -18.82 1.21 11.87
N THR A 44 -17.75 0.42 11.67
CA THR A 44 -16.93 -0.17 12.75
C THR A 44 -15.52 0.42 12.83
N ALA A 45 -15.08 1.17 11.82
CA ALA A 45 -13.92 2.05 11.93
C ALA A 45 -14.20 3.10 13.02
N PRO A 46 -13.24 3.39 13.92
CA PRO A 46 -13.41 4.48 14.87
C PRO A 46 -13.72 5.75 14.07
N ALA A 47 -14.89 6.35 14.30
CA ALA A 47 -15.21 7.64 13.73
C ALA A 47 -14.05 8.58 14.07
N PRO A 48 -13.35 9.18 13.09
CA PRO A 48 -12.39 10.20 13.40
C PRO A 48 -13.21 11.36 13.99
N SER A 49 -12.95 11.65 15.25
CA SER A 49 -13.27 12.94 15.82
C SER A 49 -12.81 14.04 14.85
N HIS A 50 -13.77 14.80 14.31
CA HIS A 50 -13.64 16.18 13.81
C HIS A 50 -13.35 16.45 12.32
N ALA A 51 -13.33 15.48 11.40
CA ALA A 51 -13.38 15.81 9.97
C ALA A 51 -14.85 16.06 9.53
N PRO A 52 -15.23 17.25 9.02
CA PRO A 52 -16.60 17.51 8.60
C PRO A 52 -16.99 16.61 7.43
N ALA A 53 -18.22 16.08 7.47
CA ALA A 53 -18.79 15.34 6.34
C ALA A 53 -18.87 16.25 5.10
N VAL A 54 -18.69 15.67 3.92
CA VAL A 54 -18.84 16.38 2.64
C VAL A 54 -20.32 16.33 2.24
N ALA A 55 -20.84 17.40 1.64
CA ALA A 55 -22.20 17.41 1.12
C ALA A 55 -22.37 16.38 0.00
N ARG A 56 -23.56 15.79 -0.11
CA ARG A 56 -23.90 14.94 -1.26
C ARG A 56 -23.98 15.80 -2.51
N VAL A 57 -23.54 15.24 -3.64
CA VAL A 57 -23.76 15.89 -4.95
C VAL A 57 -25.22 15.66 -5.36
N GLU A 58 -25.94 16.75 -5.62
CA GLU A 58 -27.35 16.71 -5.99
C GLU A 58 -27.56 15.93 -7.30
N GLY A 59 -28.61 15.09 -7.34
CA GLY A 59 -28.99 14.31 -8.52
C GLY A 59 -28.09 13.11 -8.85
N ARG A 60 -27.04 12.86 -8.06
CA ARG A 60 -26.14 11.70 -8.26
C ARG A 60 -26.80 10.39 -7.86
N ASP A 61 -26.96 9.50 -8.84
CA ASP A 61 -27.74 8.25 -8.74
C ASP A 61 -27.04 7.03 -9.37
N GLY A 62 -25.73 7.12 -9.65
CA GLY A 62 -24.94 6.05 -10.28
C GLY A 62 -24.87 4.77 -9.43
N LYS A 63 -24.53 3.64 -10.07
CA LYS A 63 -24.46 2.34 -9.38
C LYS A 63 -23.30 2.28 -8.40
N VAL A 64 -22.16 2.84 -8.79
CA VAL A 64 -20.90 2.96 -8.04
C VAL A 64 -20.71 4.40 -7.57
N LEU A 65 -20.86 5.37 -8.47
CA LEU A 65 -20.92 6.80 -8.15
C LEU A 65 -22.33 7.16 -7.66
N GLY A 66 -22.73 6.56 -6.54
CA GLY A 66 -24.03 6.75 -5.92
C GLY A 66 -24.12 8.01 -5.04
N PRO A 67 -25.28 8.26 -4.41
CA PRO A 67 -25.58 9.50 -3.69
C PRO A 67 -24.68 9.76 -2.47
N ASP A 68 -24.10 8.71 -1.88
CA ASP A 68 -23.19 8.80 -0.75
C ASP A 68 -21.70 8.79 -1.14
N ASN A 69 -21.43 8.75 -2.45
CA ASN A 69 -20.09 8.70 -2.99
C ASN A 69 -19.73 9.95 -3.78
N PHE A 70 -18.45 10.31 -3.75
CA PHE A 70 -17.90 11.38 -4.56
C PHE A 70 -16.51 11.04 -5.09
N LEU A 71 -16.15 11.71 -6.19
CA LEU A 71 -14.82 11.61 -6.79
C LEU A 71 -13.91 12.65 -6.18
N LYS A 72 -12.77 12.20 -5.68
CA LYS A 72 -11.74 13.05 -5.11
C LYS A 72 -10.43 12.86 -5.86
N ALA A 73 -9.73 13.96 -6.13
CA ALA A 73 -8.39 13.92 -6.70
C ALA A 73 -7.48 13.07 -5.81
N ASP A 74 -6.73 12.17 -6.44
CA ASP A 74 -5.71 11.40 -5.74
C ASP A 74 -4.58 12.31 -5.24
N HIS A 75 -4.28 13.39 -5.98
CA HIS A 75 -3.28 14.39 -5.63
C HIS A 75 -3.88 15.44 -4.68
N PHE A 76 -3.11 15.78 -3.64
CA PHE A 76 -3.45 16.80 -2.66
C PHE A 76 -2.18 17.44 -2.10
N PRO A 77 -2.26 18.66 -1.54
CA PRO A 77 -1.13 19.32 -0.90
C PRO A 77 -0.49 18.45 0.19
N GLY A 78 0.83 18.28 0.13
CA GLY A 78 1.58 17.45 1.08
C GLY A 78 1.57 15.95 0.78
N LEU A 79 0.97 15.50 -0.33
CA LEU A 79 1.09 14.12 -0.78
C LEU A 79 2.54 13.76 -1.12
N HIS A 80 3.26 14.70 -1.77
CA HIS A 80 4.67 14.53 -2.06
C HIS A 80 5.53 14.88 -0.85
N HIS A 81 6.55 14.06 -0.61
CA HIS A 81 7.55 14.28 0.42
C HIS A 81 8.81 14.87 -0.20
N ASP A 82 9.04 16.17 0.01
CA ASP A 82 10.17 16.92 -0.56
C ASP A 82 11.55 16.36 -0.17
N ARG A 83 11.61 15.56 0.90
CA ARG A 83 12.83 14.87 1.34
C ARG A 83 13.42 13.95 0.28
N LEU A 84 12.63 13.43 -0.65
CA LEU A 84 13.14 12.60 -1.73
C LEU A 84 14.15 13.37 -2.61
N GLN A 85 13.94 14.68 -2.82
CA GLN A 85 14.88 15.49 -3.57
C GLN A 85 16.13 15.83 -2.75
N GLU A 86 16.00 15.99 -1.44
CA GLU A 86 17.16 16.16 -0.54
C GLU A 86 18.11 14.97 -0.62
N THR A 87 17.59 13.81 -1.02
CA THR A 87 18.34 12.57 -1.13
C THR A 87 18.70 12.17 -2.57
N GLY A 88 18.52 13.09 -3.53
CA GLY A 88 18.94 12.90 -4.91
C GLY A 88 17.95 12.13 -5.79
N GLN A 89 16.79 11.71 -5.26
CA GLN A 89 15.74 11.09 -6.07
C GLN A 89 15.07 12.14 -6.98
N PRO A 90 14.85 11.83 -8.27
CA PRO A 90 14.32 12.81 -9.20
C PRO A 90 12.86 13.13 -8.88
N LYS A 91 12.48 14.39 -9.05
CA LYS A 91 11.07 14.81 -8.97
C LYS A 91 10.45 14.68 -10.35
N ILE A 92 9.37 13.88 -10.45
CA ILE A 92 8.57 13.78 -11.67
C ILE A 92 7.21 14.42 -11.41
N GLU A 93 6.92 15.49 -12.14
CA GLU A 93 5.65 16.20 -12.00
C GLU A 93 4.48 15.29 -12.38
N GLY A 94 3.44 15.29 -11.53
CA GLY A 94 2.31 14.38 -11.69
C GLY A 94 2.57 12.93 -11.30
N ALA A 95 3.76 12.57 -10.78
CA ALA A 95 4.07 11.25 -10.22
C ALA A 95 4.62 11.40 -8.78
N PRO A 96 3.73 11.62 -7.79
CA PRO A 96 4.14 11.98 -6.43
C PRO A 96 4.95 10.85 -5.79
N ASN A 97 5.99 11.19 -5.05
CA ASN A 97 6.85 10.23 -4.34
C ASN A 97 7.53 9.21 -5.26
N TYR A 98 7.78 9.59 -6.51
CA TYR A 98 8.67 8.83 -7.40
C TYR A 98 10.04 8.64 -6.75
N ARG A 99 10.58 7.42 -6.84
CA ARG A 99 11.95 7.05 -6.45
C ARG A 99 12.38 5.74 -7.12
N GLU A 100 13.68 5.51 -7.19
CA GLU A 100 14.32 4.27 -7.63
C GLU A 100 15.13 3.64 -6.49
N LEU A 101 15.11 2.30 -6.37
CA LEU A 101 15.80 1.50 -5.33
C LEU A 101 17.09 0.83 -5.84
N GLY A 102 17.59 1.25 -7.00
CA GLY A 102 18.52 0.47 -7.80
C GLY A 102 17.86 -0.75 -8.45
N GLU A 103 18.67 -1.58 -9.12
CA GLU A 103 18.23 -2.80 -9.82
C GLU A 103 17.08 -2.55 -10.84
N ASN A 104 16.91 -1.34 -11.39
CA ASN A 104 15.75 -0.92 -12.20
C ASN A 104 14.40 -1.14 -11.48
N ILE A 105 14.32 -0.87 -10.18
CA ILE A 105 13.10 -0.94 -9.38
C ILE A 105 12.65 0.47 -9.02
N HIS A 106 11.47 0.87 -9.47
CA HIS A 106 10.91 2.20 -9.29
C HIS A 106 9.60 2.12 -8.51
N GLY A 107 9.29 3.21 -7.78
CA GLY A 107 8.04 3.34 -7.07
C GLY A 107 7.50 4.75 -7.12
N THR A 108 6.17 4.90 -7.21
CA THR A 108 5.47 6.18 -7.21
C THR A 108 4.12 6.07 -6.49
N GLY A 109 3.58 7.20 -6.06
CA GLY A 109 2.16 7.36 -5.79
C GLY A 109 1.38 7.42 -7.09
N GLN A 110 0.05 7.46 -7.01
CA GLN A 110 -0.81 7.39 -8.18
C GLN A 110 -0.46 8.54 -9.13
N PRO A 111 0.05 8.26 -10.34
CA PRO A 111 0.42 9.31 -11.25
C PRO A 111 -0.78 9.83 -12.05
N SER A 112 -0.65 11.03 -12.63
CA SER A 112 -1.46 11.48 -13.77
C SER A 112 -1.05 10.75 -15.05
N LEU A 113 -1.81 10.90 -16.15
CA LEU A 113 -1.39 10.33 -17.45
C LEU A 113 -0.02 10.87 -17.89
N GLN A 114 0.20 12.18 -17.71
CA GLN A 114 1.50 12.78 -18.02
C GLN A 114 2.60 12.26 -17.09
N GLY A 115 2.33 12.12 -15.79
CA GLY A 115 3.26 11.51 -14.85
C GLY A 115 3.65 10.07 -15.23
N MET A 116 2.70 9.26 -15.73
CA MET A 116 3.01 7.91 -16.23
C MET A 116 3.98 7.93 -17.41
N ARG A 117 3.76 8.83 -18.37
CA ARG A 117 4.65 9.03 -19.52
C ARG A 117 6.07 9.37 -19.06
N ASP A 118 6.19 10.27 -18.11
CA ASP A 118 7.50 10.76 -17.67
C ASP A 118 8.22 9.72 -16.80
N VAL A 119 7.50 8.97 -15.98
CA VAL A 119 8.04 7.80 -15.26
C VAL A 119 8.53 6.73 -16.24
N LEU A 120 7.77 6.41 -17.29
CA LEU A 120 8.19 5.42 -18.28
C LEU A 120 9.42 5.89 -19.07
N LYS A 121 9.51 7.17 -19.43
CA LYS A 121 10.73 7.75 -20.01
C LYS A 121 11.93 7.63 -19.07
N GLN A 122 11.75 7.98 -17.80
CA GLN A 122 12.80 7.86 -16.77
C GLN A 122 13.30 6.42 -16.63
N ALA A 123 12.39 5.44 -16.74
CA ALA A 123 12.70 4.01 -16.69
C ALA A 123 13.29 3.45 -18.00
N GLY A 124 13.49 4.27 -19.04
CA GLY A 124 13.97 3.80 -20.36
C GLY A 124 12.92 3.05 -21.19
N ALA A 125 11.64 3.16 -20.83
CA ALA A 125 10.49 2.52 -21.49
C ALA A 125 9.60 3.52 -22.25
N GLY A 126 10.14 4.70 -22.57
CA GLY A 126 9.51 5.64 -23.50
C GLY A 126 9.58 5.18 -24.96
N PRO A 127 8.96 5.92 -25.90
CA PRO A 127 8.97 5.57 -27.32
C PRO A 127 10.36 5.37 -27.92
N ASP A 128 11.32 6.21 -27.50
CA ASP A 128 12.72 6.16 -27.94
C ASP A 128 13.62 5.26 -27.05
N GLY A 129 13.06 4.69 -25.98
CA GLY A 129 13.78 3.83 -25.04
C GLY A 129 13.91 2.39 -25.57
N ASP A 130 14.82 1.60 -25.01
CA ASP A 130 15.06 0.20 -25.40
C ASP A 130 14.49 -0.81 -24.40
N LYS A 131 14.08 -0.38 -23.21
CA LYS A 131 13.54 -1.25 -22.17
C LYS A 131 12.02 -1.45 -22.31
N THR A 132 11.54 -2.60 -21.85
CA THR A 132 10.11 -2.86 -21.66
C THR A 132 9.82 -2.95 -20.17
N ALA A 133 9.11 -1.96 -19.63
CA ALA A 133 8.78 -1.90 -18.21
C ALA A 133 7.60 -2.81 -17.85
N VAL A 134 7.58 -3.32 -16.63
CA VAL A 134 6.40 -3.94 -16.00
C VAL A 134 5.87 -2.99 -14.94
N TRP A 135 4.66 -2.47 -15.16
CA TRP A 135 3.99 -1.57 -14.23
C TRP A 135 2.95 -2.33 -13.41
N THR A 136 3.16 -2.41 -12.10
CA THR A 136 2.28 -3.08 -11.14
C THR A 136 1.52 -2.06 -10.28
N ASN A 137 0.21 -1.95 -10.50
CA ASN A 137 -0.66 -1.13 -9.65
C ASN A 137 -1.20 -1.95 -8.48
N LEU A 138 -0.90 -1.51 -7.25
CA LEU A 138 -1.17 -2.20 -5.99
C LEU A 138 -2.50 -1.81 -5.35
N ARG A 139 -3.29 -0.95 -6.01
CA ARG A 139 -4.52 -0.41 -5.43
C ARG A 139 -5.62 -1.47 -5.40
N GLU A 140 -6.42 -1.50 -4.36
CA GLU A 140 -7.67 -2.27 -4.29
C GLU A 140 -8.90 -1.39 -4.59
N GLU A 141 -8.71 -0.09 -4.39
CA GLU A 141 -9.67 0.95 -4.67
C GLU A 141 -9.73 1.26 -6.17
N PRO A 142 -10.92 1.52 -6.73
CA PRO A 142 -11.05 1.89 -8.13
C PRO A 142 -10.45 3.28 -8.38
N VAL A 143 -9.80 3.42 -9.54
CA VAL A 143 -9.24 4.68 -10.02
C VAL A 143 -9.82 4.99 -11.39
N VAL A 144 -10.11 6.26 -11.64
CA VAL A 144 -10.53 6.76 -12.94
C VAL A 144 -9.70 7.97 -13.32
N TYR A 145 -9.37 8.10 -14.59
CA TYR A 145 -8.74 9.30 -15.13
C TYR A 145 -9.80 10.19 -15.78
N ILE A 146 -9.86 11.45 -15.38
CA ILE A 146 -10.71 12.47 -16.00
C ILE A 146 -9.80 13.61 -16.48
N ASN A 147 -9.83 13.90 -17.77
CA ASN A 147 -8.94 14.89 -18.41
C ASN A 147 -7.46 14.68 -18.04
N GLY A 148 -7.04 13.40 -17.99
CA GLY A 148 -5.69 12.99 -17.66
C GLY A 148 -5.28 13.03 -16.18
N GLN A 149 -6.16 13.47 -15.27
CA GLN A 149 -5.94 13.51 -13.82
C GLN A 149 -6.60 12.30 -13.13
N SER A 150 -5.95 11.72 -12.12
CA SER A 150 -6.45 10.54 -11.41
C SER A 150 -7.37 10.90 -10.25
N PHE A 151 -8.52 10.24 -10.19
CA PHE A 151 -9.53 10.38 -9.15
C PHE A 151 -9.87 9.02 -8.54
N ASN A 152 -10.23 9.05 -7.26
CA ASN A 152 -10.69 7.89 -6.51
C ASN A 152 -12.09 8.12 -5.92
N LEU A 153 -12.76 7.02 -5.61
CA LEU A 153 -14.07 7.04 -4.95
C LEU A 153 -13.91 7.26 -3.44
N ARG A 154 -14.72 8.15 -2.89
CA ARG A 154 -14.77 8.49 -1.45
C ARG A 154 -16.20 8.49 -0.94
N HIS A 155 -16.37 8.16 0.34
CA HIS A 155 -17.66 8.23 1.01
C HIS A 155 -17.82 9.60 1.66
N VAL A 156 -19.01 10.21 1.61
CA VAL A 156 -19.28 11.54 2.21
C VAL A 156 -18.96 11.63 3.71
N LYS A 157 -19.06 10.51 4.43
CA LYS A 157 -18.71 10.40 5.86
C LYS A 157 -17.24 10.11 6.15
N ALA A 158 -16.45 9.75 5.14
CA ALA A 158 -15.03 9.40 5.28
C ALA A 158 -14.19 10.01 4.12
N PRO A 159 -14.22 11.35 3.95
CA PRO A 159 -13.70 12.00 2.75
C PRO A 159 -12.18 11.86 2.54
N PHE A 160 -11.43 11.67 3.63
CA PHE A 160 -9.97 11.56 3.61
C PHE A 160 -9.46 10.11 3.55
N TYR A 161 -10.35 9.10 3.62
CA TYR A 161 -9.95 7.70 3.70
C TYR A 161 -10.25 6.94 2.41
N ASN A 162 -9.31 6.08 2.00
CA ASN A 162 -9.55 5.13 0.92
C ASN A 162 -10.72 4.21 1.26
N GLN A 163 -11.62 4.01 0.30
CA GLN A 163 -12.64 2.96 0.38
C GLN A 163 -11.98 1.60 0.07
N ALA A 164 -11.23 1.10 1.05
CA ALA A 164 -10.69 -0.26 1.03
C ALA A 164 -11.84 -1.27 0.97
N SER A 165 -11.70 -2.28 0.14
CA SER A 165 -12.62 -3.42 0.11
C SER A 165 -11.80 -4.68 0.04
N PRO A 166 -11.34 -5.16 1.22
CA PRO A 166 -10.38 -6.25 1.30
C PRO A 166 -10.84 -7.48 0.51
N GLY A 167 -9.91 -8.09 -0.22
CA GLY A 167 -10.12 -9.35 -0.93
C GLY A 167 -10.71 -9.25 -2.33
N ARG A 168 -10.74 -8.06 -2.96
CA ARG A 168 -11.11 -7.94 -4.38
C ARG A 168 -9.99 -8.45 -5.29
N SER A 169 -10.37 -9.23 -6.30
CA SER A 169 -9.51 -9.62 -7.41
C SER A 169 -9.27 -8.45 -8.37
N ALA A 170 -8.22 -8.55 -9.19
CA ALA A 170 -7.95 -7.57 -10.26
C ALA A 170 -9.13 -7.40 -11.22
N GLN A 171 -9.83 -8.49 -11.56
CA GLN A 171 -11.00 -8.49 -12.44
C GLN A 171 -12.18 -7.73 -11.83
N GLU A 172 -12.43 -7.90 -10.52
CA GLU A 172 -13.49 -7.17 -9.83
C GLU A 172 -13.19 -5.66 -9.77
N VAL A 173 -11.92 -5.28 -9.59
CA VAL A 173 -11.55 -3.85 -9.60
C VAL A 173 -11.68 -3.25 -11.00
N ASP A 174 -11.28 -3.96 -12.06
CA ASP A 174 -11.47 -3.52 -13.44
C ASP A 174 -12.96 -3.34 -13.79
N ALA A 175 -13.81 -4.30 -13.41
CA ALA A 175 -15.26 -4.19 -13.59
C ALA A 175 -15.84 -2.97 -12.84
N LEU A 176 -15.32 -2.69 -11.64
CA LEU A 176 -15.73 -1.54 -10.85
C LEU A 176 -15.31 -0.22 -11.51
N GLU A 177 -14.11 -0.14 -12.06
CA GLU A 177 -13.62 1.04 -12.79
C GLU A 177 -14.43 1.28 -14.07
N LYS A 178 -14.79 0.21 -14.79
CA LYS A 178 -15.67 0.29 -15.98
C LYS A 178 -17.06 0.82 -15.62
N GLN A 179 -17.68 0.30 -14.55
CA GLN A 179 -18.98 0.80 -14.10
C GLN A 179 -18.90 2.23 -13.56
N LEU A 180 -17.81 2.59 -12.84
CA LEU A 180 -17.57 3.95 -12.38
C LEU A 180 -17.44 4.93 -13.57
N LYS A 181 -16.70 4.55 -14.61
CA LYS A 181 -16.62 5.31 -15.86
C LYS A 181 -18.00 5.53 -16.48
N GLN A 182 -18.83 4.48 -16.56
CA GLN A 182 -20.18 4.61 -17.10
C GLN A 182 -21.04 5.58 -16.29
N ASP A 183 -21.02 5.48 -14.95
CA ASP A 183 -21.78 6.38 -14.09
C ASP A 183 -21.35 7.85 -14.28
N ILE A 184 -20.04 8.11 -14.47
CA ILE A 184 -19.50 9.44 -14.72
C ILE A 184 -19.99 9.99 -16.06
N LEU A 185 -19.99 9.18 -17.11
CA LEU A 185 -20.47 9.57 -18.44
C LEU A 185 -21.98 9.86 -18.42
N ASP A 186 -22.75 9.03 -17.73
CA ASP A 186 -24.21 9.20 -17.59
C ASP A 186 -24.54 10.47 -16.78
N GLU A 187 -23.87 10.71 -15.65
CA GLU A 187 -24.04 11.94 -14.86
C GLU A 187 -23.65 13.17 -15.69
N ALA A 188 -22.53 13.13 -16.41
CA ALA A 188 -22.10 14.23 -17.26
C ALA A 188 -23.08 14.51 -18.40
N ALA A 189 -23.63 13.48 -19.04
CA ALA A 189 -24.63 13.64 -20.10
C ALA A 189 -25.90 14.35 -19.60
N LYS A 190 -26.38 14.02 -18.39
CA LYS A 190 -27.49 14.71 -17.72
C LYS A 190 -27.17 16.17 -17.40
N ASN A 191 -25.90 16.47 -17.12
CA ASN A 191 -25.42 17.76 -16.64
C ASN A 191 -24.73 18.61 -17.73
N GLY A 192 -25.04 18.40 -19.01
CA GLY A 192 -24.50 19.20 -20.11
C GLY A 192 -23.00 19.02 -20.36
N GLY A 193 -22.46 17.84 -20.05
CA GLY A 193 -21.05 17.47 -20.16
C GLY A 193 -20.20 17.77 -18.93
N PHE A 194 -20.81 18.15 -17.80
CA PHE A 194 -20.10 18.51 -16.56
C PHE A 194 -20.24 17.47 -15.46
N ILE A 195 -19.19 17.30 -14.67
CA ILE A 195 -19.15 16.45 -13.49
C ILE A 195 -18.63 17.24 -12.28
N THR A 196 -19.16 16.96 -11.08
CA THR A 196 -18.64 17.54 -9.84
C THR A 196 -17.54 16.67 -9.26
N LEU A 197 -16.32 17.21 -9.23
CA LEU A 197 -15.10 16.60 -8.68
C LEU A 197 -14.68 17.31 -7.40
N HIS A 198 -13.83 16.68 -6.60
CA HIS A 198 -13.36 17.24 -5.34
C HIS A 198 -11.84 17.22 -5.22
N GLY A 199 -11.27 18.22 -4.57
CA GLY A 199 -9.86 18.30 -4.21
C GLY A 199 -9.67 18.60 -2.73
N GLU A 200 -8.42 18.66 -2.27
CA GLU A 200 -8.09 19.18 -0.93
C GLU A 200 -7.33 20.50 -1.04
N GLU A 201 -7.71 21.45 -0.20
CA GLU A 201 -7.06 22.76 -0.10
C GLU A 201 -6.89 23.22 1.35
N GLY A 202 -5.89 24.08 1.58
CA GLY A 202 -5.62 24.68 2.87
C GLY A 202 -4.84 23.80 3.85
N ASN A 203 -4.50 24.37 5.00
CA ASN A 203 -3.87 23.70 6.14
C ASN A 203 -4.54 24.20 7.44
N PRO A 204 -5.41 23.42 8.10
CA PRO A 204 -5.72 22.01 7.85
C PRO A 204 -6.49 21.77 6.53
N PRO A 205 -6.38 20.57 5.93
CA PRO A 205 -6.97 20.27 4.63
C PRO A 205 -8.51 20.29 4.69
N LYS A 206 -9.12 20.90 3.68
CA LYS A 206 -10.57 20.94 3.47
C LYS A 206 -10.89 20.38 2.10
N VAL A 207 -11.98 19.63 2.01
CA VAL A 207 -12.49 19.17 0.72
C VAL A 207 -13.22 20.31 0.02
N VAL A 208 -12.82 20.59 -1.22
CA VAL A 208 -13.43 21.61 -2.07
C VAL A 208 -14.03 20.96 -3.32
N GLU A 209 -15.21 21.43 -3.73
CA GLU A 209 -15.89 20.97 -4.94
C GLU A 209 -15.55 21.82 -6.15
N ARG A 210 -15.48 21.19 -7.33
CA ARG A 210 -15.21 21.85 -8.61
C ARG A 210 -16.07 21.20 -9.69
N LYS A 211 -16.85 21.99 -10.41
CA LYS A 211 -17.53 21.55 -11.64
C LYS A 211 -16.54 21.55 -12.79
N VAL A 212 -16.39 20.41 -13.46
CA VAL A 212 -15.41 20.20 -14.52
C VAL A 212 -16.12 19.68 -15.76
N LYS A 213 -15.82 20.26 -16.92
CA LYS A 213 -16.27 19.73 -18.21
C LYS A 213 -15.45 18.50 -18.55
N ILE A 214 -16.12 17.40 -18.85
CA ILE A 214 -15.44 16.17 -19.26
C ILE A 214 -15.03 16.29 -20.73
N GLU A 215 -13.74 16.09 -20.98
CA GLU A 215 -13.15 15.92 -22.31
C GLU A 215 -12.74 14.46 -22.52
N SER A 216 -12.28 13.78 -21.47
CA SER A 216 -11.95 12.35 -21.48
C SER A 216 -12.25 11.70 -20.13
N VAL A 217 -12.68 10.44 -20.17
CA VAL A 217 -12.79 9.55 -19.00
C VAL A 217 -12.20 8.20 -19.36
N GLN A 218 -11.24 7.73 -18.58
CA GLN A 218 -10.56 6.45 -18.82
C GLN A 218 -10.48 5.62 -17.54
N THR A 219 -10.67 4.31 -17.68
CA THR A 219 -10.26 3.35 -16.66
C THR A 219 -8.73 3.28 -16.58
N VAL A 220 -8.18 2.61 -15.57
CA VAL A 220 -6.73 2.41 -15.51
C VAL A 220 -6.25 1.58 -16.69
N GLY A 221 -6.98 0.52 -17.06
CA GLY A 221 -6.64 -0.31 -18.23
C GLY A 221 -6.58 0.50 -19.53
N GLU A 222 -7.61 1.30 -19.81
CA GLU A 222 -7.67 2.16 -21.00
C GLU A 222 -6.56 3.22 -21.03
N ALA A 223 -6.12 3.71 -19.86
CA ALA A 223 -4.99 4.63 -19.76
C ALA A 223 -3.67 3.95 -20.18
N TYR A 224 -3.45 2.68 -19.81
CA TYR A 224 -2.27 1.93 -20.26
C TYR A 224 -2.35 1.51 -21.72
N GLU A 225 -3.54 1.15 -22.22
CA GLU A 225 -3.76 0.90 -23.65
C GLU A 225 -3.43 2.15 -24.49
N GLN A 226 -3.82 3.35 -24.02
CA GLN A 226 -3.42 4.61 -24.65
C GLN A 226 -1.90 4.76 -24.67
N LEU A 227 -1.22 4.58 -23.54
CA LEU A 227 0.24 4.70 -23.47
C LEU A 227 0.93 3.74 -24.45
N GLN A 228 0.47 2.50 -24.55
CA GLN A 228 0.98 1.51 -25.50
C GLN A 228 0.76 1.95 -26.95
N SER A 229 -0.40 2.52 -27.26
CA SER A 229 -0.70 3.05 -28.60
C SER A 229 0.18 4.24 -28.99
N GLU A 230 0.66 4.99 -28.00
CA GLU A 230 1.61 6.10 -28.15
C GLU A 230 3.08 5.63 -28.25
N GLY A 231 3.33 4.31 -28.27
CA GLY A 231 4.67 3.74 -28.42
C GLY A 231 5.42 3.48 -27.11
N TYR A 232 4.80 3.71 -25.96
CA TYR A 232 5.42 3.38 -24.68
C TYR A 232 5.47 1.87 -24.45
N LYS A 233 6.62 1.37 -23.99
CA LYS A 233 6.90 -0.06 -23.84
C LYS A 233 6.58 -0.53 -22.42
N VAL A 234 5.30 -0.67 -22.11
CA VAL A 234 4.82 -1.04 -20.77
C VAL A 234 3.91 -2.26 -20.79
N LYS A 235 4.19 -3.23 -19.91
CA LYS A 235 3.27 -4.31 -19.55
C LYS A 235 2.57 -3.91 -18.25
N TYR A 236 1.27 -3.66 -18.33
CA TYR A 236 0.47 -3.30 -17.15
C TYR A 236 -0.08 -4.54 -16.45
N GLN A 237 -0.02 -4.54 -15.11
CA GLN A 237 -0.70 -5.52 -14.27
C GLN A 237 -1.25 -4.89 -12.99
N ARG A 238 -2.33 -5.50 -12.47
CA ARG A 238 -2.99 -5.10 -11.22
C ARG A 238 -2.82 -6.21 -10.18
N VAL A 239 -2.25 -5.88 -9.03
CA VAL A 239 -2.15 -6.78 -7.87
C VAL A 239 -2.78 -6.07 -6.68
N PRO A 240 -4.10 -6.18 -6.46
CA PRO A 240 -4.78 -5.48 -5.38
C PRO A 240 -4.22 -5.90 -4.01
N VAL A 241 -3.53 -4.99 -3.32
CA VAL A 241 -3.03 -5.21 -1.95
C VAL A 241 -3.87 -4.38 -1.01
N THR A 242 -4.39 -5.01 0.06
CA THR A 242 -5.23 -4.35 1.05
C THR A 242 -4.47 -3.20 1.72
N ASP A 243 -5.10 -2.02 1.79
CA ASP A 243 -4.45 -0.82 2.32
C ASP A 243 -4.18 -0.91 3.84
N MET A 244 -3.14 -0.21 4.27
CA MET A 244 -2.83 0.11 5.67
C MET A 244 -2.44 -1.04 6.63
N LYS A 245 -2.41 -2.31 6.22
CA LYS A 245 -1.90 -3.43 7.04
C LYS A 245 -0.55 -3.96 6.54
N LYS A 246 -0.05 -5.07 7.13
CA LYS A 246 0.94 -5.92 6.43
C LYS A 246 0.24 -6.53 5.20
N PRO A 247 0.96 -6.74 4.07
CA PRO A 247 0.43 -7.60 3.01
C PRO A 247 0.04 -8.95 3.62
N GLU A 248 -1.09 -9.49 3.22
CA GLU A 248 -1.43 -10.87 3.58
C GLU A 248 -0.50 -11.83 2.82
N ASP A 249 -0.31 -13.04 3.35
CA ASP A 249 0.58 -14.02 2.70
C ASP A 249 0.13 -14.30 1.25
N GLY A 250 -1.17 -14.27 0.98
CA GLY A 250 -1.73 -14.37 -0.38
C GLY A 250 -1.49 -13.14 -1.28
N ASP A 251 -1.37 -11.94 -0.72
CA ASP A 251 -0.98 -10.75 -1.49
C ASP A 251 0.48 -10.88 -1.96
N ILE A 252 1.32 -11.47 -1.12
CA ILE A 252 2.73 -11.76 -1.43
C ILE A 252 2.82 -12.86 -2.48
N ASP A 253 1.98 -13.89 -2.41
CA ASP A 253 1.92 -14.93 -3.45
C ASP A 253 1.61 -14.35 -4.83
N GLU A 254 0.62 -13.46 -4.93
CA GLU A 254 0.29 -12.80 -6.20
C GLU A 254 1.43 -11.89 -6.69
N LEU A 255 2.11 -11.18 -5.79
CA LEU A 255 3.29 -10.40 -6.15
C LEU A 255 4.43 -11.29 -6.67
N VAL A 256 4.74 -12.39 -5.98
CA VAL A 256 5.77 -13.35 -6.41
C VAL A 256 5.41 -13.90 -7.79
N LYS A 257 4.17 -14.35 -7.96
CA LYS A 257 3.68 -14.87 -9.24
C LYS A 257 3.79 -13.84 -10.37
N ALA A 258 3.51 -12.57 -10.07
CA ALA A 258 3.60 -11.48 -11.03
C ALA A 258 5.03 -11.06 -11.40
N LEU A 259 6.04 -11.46 -10.60
CA LEU A 259 7.44 -11.03 -10.75
C LEU A 259 8.41 -12.18 -11.08
N LYS A 260 8.07 -13.42 -10.77
CA LYS A 260 8.99 -14.56 -10.88
C LYS A 260 9.43 -14.87 -12.32
N ASP A 261 8.63 -14.53 -13.32
CA ASP A 261 8.96 -14.78 -14.73
C ASP A 261 9.34 -13.48 -15.47
N VAL A 262 9.48 -12.36 -14.74
CA VAL A 262 9.90 -11.08 -15.33
C VAL A 262 11.40 -11.09 -15.58
N ASP A 263 11.77 -10.56 -16.75
CA ASP A 263 13.16 -10.33 -17.16
C ASP A 263 13.93 -9.55 -16.05
N PRO A 264 15.08 -10.06 -15.60
CA PRO A 264 15.92 -9.38 -14.61
C PRO A 264 16.26 -7.92 -14.96
N ASP A 265 16.40 -7.59 -16.24
CA ASP A 265 16.79 -6.25 -16.70
C ASP A 265 15.59 -5.32 -16.95
N ALA A 266 14.36 -5.85 -16.95
CA ALA A 266 13.16 -5.05 -17.18
C ALA A 266 12.90 -4.07 -16.02
N PRO A 267 12.57 -2.79 -16.28
CA PRO A 267 12.17 -1.88 -15.22
C PRO A 267 10.90 -2.37 -14.52
N LEU A 268 10.94 -2.49 -13.19
CA LEU A 268 9.77 -2.78 -12.38
C LEU A 268 9.25 -1.49 -11.78
N ILE A 269 8.00 -1.13 -12.06
CA ILE A 269 7.40 0.12 -11.58
C ILE A 269 6.21 -0.22 -10.72
N PHE A 270 6.22 0.22 -9.46
CA PHE A 270 5.14 -0.05 -8.52
C PHE A 270 4.40 1.24 -8.16
N ASN A 271 3.07 1.20 -8.10
CA ASN A 271 2.32 2.32 -7.56
C ASN A 271 1.19 1.90 -6.61
N CYS A 272 0.91 2.76 -5.64
CA CYS A 272 -0.32 2.73 -4.84
C CYS A 272 -0.93 4.13 -4.83
N HIS A 273 -1.79 4.47 -3.86
CA HIS A 273 -2.32 5.84 -3.77
C HIS A 273 -1.20 6.85 -3.49
N ALA A 274 -0.48 6.72 -2.38
CA ALA A 274 0.52 7.70 -1.95
C ALA A 274 1.97 7.37 -2.31
N GLY A 275 2.26 6.16 -2.81
CA GLY A 275 3.63 5.75 -3.13
C GLY A 275 4.47 5.35 -1.92
N GLN A 276 3.82 5.12 -0.77
CA GLN A 276 4.45 4.83 0.50
C GLN A 276 4.28 3.34 0.86
N GLY A 277 3.40 2.99 1.80
CA GLY A 277 3.33 1.64 2.38
C GLY A 277 3.32 0.47 1.39
N ARG A 278 2.29 0.37 0.53
CA ARG A 278 2.16 -0.73 -0.46
C ARG A 278 3.31 -0.73 -1.47
N THR A 279 3.60 0.44 -2.06
CA THR A 279 4.69 0.62 -3.03
C THR A 279 6.05 0.22 -2.46
N THR A 280 6.45 0.76 -1.31
CA THR A 280 7.72 0.42 -0.65
C THR A 280 7.82 -1.08 -0.39
N THR A 281 6.73 -1.69 0.08
CA THR A 281 6.73 -3.13 0.37
C THR A 281 6.99 -3.93 -0.91
N ALA A 282 6.27 -3.65 -1.99
CA ALA A 282 6.46 -4.36 -3.26
C ALA A 282 7.88 -4.14 -3.85
N MET A 283 8.43 -2.93 -3.75
CA MET A 283 9.80 -2.63 -4.19
C MET A 283 10.85 -3.46 -3.43
N VAL A 284 10.71 -3.56 -2.10
CA VAL A 284 11.64 -4.34 -1.27
C VAL A 284 11.52 -5.84 -1.56
N LEU A 285 10.30 -6.37 -1.72
CA LEU A 285 10.09 -7.77 -2.09
C LEU A 285 10.68 -8.07 -3.48
N ALA A 286 10.52 -7.17 -4.44
CA ALA A 286 11.11 -7.32 -5.78
C ALA A 286 12.65 -7.31 -5.74
N SER A 287 13.27 -6.42 -4.96
CA SER A 287 14.73 -6.39 -4.77
C SER A 287 15.24 -7.69 -4.14
N LEU A 288 14.54 -8.19 -3.12
CA LEU A 288 14.84 -9.49 -2.50
C LEU A 288 14.80 -10.64 -3.51
N MET A 289 13.77 -10.69 -4.36
CA MET A 289 13.65 -11.69 -5.40
C MET A 289 14.77 -11.60 -6.44
N ARG A 290 15.12 -10.38 -6.91
CA ARG A 290 16.21 -10.17 -7.89
C ARG A 290 17.55 -10.61 -7.33
N LYS A 291 17.89 -10.21 -6.11
CA LYS A 291 19.13 -10.59 -5.43
C LYS A 291 19.24 -12.10 -5.25
N ALA A 292 18.15 -12.74 -4.83
CA ALA A 292 18.15 -14.19 -4.66
C ALA A 292 18.37 -14.91 -6.01
N LYS A 293 17.68 -14.50 -7.07
CA LYS A 293 17.89 -15.05 -8.43
C LYS A 293 19.32 -14.90 -8.95
N ASN A 294 20.00 -13.81 -8.59
CA ASN A 294 21.38 -13.56 -9.00
C ASN A 294 22.42 -14.27 -8.12
N GLY A 295 22.00 -15.11 -7.17
CA GLY A 295 22.90 -15.76 -6.21
C GLY A 295 23.58 -14.78 -5.25
N GLU A 296 23.05 -13.55 -5.14
CA GLU A 296 23.49 -12.54 -4.18
C GLU A 296 22.81 -12.71 -2.82
N GLU A 297 22.53 -13.97 -2.48
CA GLU A 297 21.86 -14.39 -1.27
C GLU A 297 22.72 -14.06 -0.05
N GLY A 298 22.14 -13.30 0.88
CA GLY A 298 22.82 -12.84 2.10
C GLY A 298 23.39 -11.42 2.05
N LYS A 299 23.02 -10.61 1.04
CA LYS A 299 23.47 -9.21 0.93
C LYS A 299 22.41 -8.12 1.11
N LEU A 300 21.14 -8.40 1.42
CA LEU A 300 20.22 -7.32 1.84
C LEU A 300 20.83 -6.50 3.01
N LEU A 301 21.59 -7.20 3.84
CA LEU A 301 22.37 -6.73 4.96
C LEU A 301 23.72 -6.09 4.64
N LYS A 302 24.22 -6.17 3.40
CA LYS A 302 25.56 -5.71 2.96
C LYS A 302 25.54 -4.71 1.79
N ASP A 303 24.44 -4.61 1.06
CA ASP A 303 24.23 -3.71 -0.07
C ASP A 303 24.22 -2.23 0.38
N GLU A 304 25.18 -1.43 -0.09
CA GLU A 304 25.34 -0.02 0.30
C GLU A 304 24.25 0.89 -0.27
N THR A 305 23.75 0.61 -1.46
CA THR A 305 22.66 1.36 -2.12
C THR A 305 21.31 1.11 -1.47
N LEU A 306 20.97 -0.14 -1.15
CA LEU A 306 19.77 -0.47 -0.37
C LEU A 306 19.89 0.03 1.08
N ARG A 307 21.10 0.05 1.65
CA ARG A 307 21.39 0.71 2.93
C ARG A 307 21.22 2.23 2.83
N GLU A 308 21.47 2.86 1.69
CA GLU A 308 21.27 4.29 1.47
C GLU A 308 19.80 4.64 1.29
N ASP A 309 19.04 3.89 0.50
CA ASP A 309 17.59 4.07 0.40
C ASP A 309 16.82 3.74 1.69
N ILE A 310 17.35 2.81 2.51
CA ILE A 310 16.84 2.52 3.86
C ILE A 310 17.31 3.59 4.89
N LYS A 311 18.49 4.22 4.71
CA LYS A 311 18.95 5.37 5.50
C LYS A 311 18.10 6.63 5.23
N GLU A 312 17.53 6.76 4.04
CA GLU A 312 16.87 7.97 3.55
C GLU A 312 15.40 8.13 3.96
N GLN A 313 14.76 7.08 4.48
CA GLN A 313 13.39 7.18 5.02
C GLN A 313 13.31 7.85 6.40
N GLY A 314 14.41 8.48 6.82
CA GLY A 314 14.48 9.49 7.85
C GLY A 314 15.60 9.17 8.83
N LYS A 315 16.17 10.25 9.40
CA LYS A 315 17.43 10.25 10.16
C LYS A 315 17.57 8.95 10.94
N HIS A 316 18.46 8.04 10.52
CA HIS A 316 19.37 7.31 11.41
C HIS A 316 20.36 6.35 10.72
N ASN A 317 21.45 6.17 11.46
CA ASN A 317 22.72 5.50 11.22
C ASN A 317 22.64 4.02 10.72
N PRO A 318 23.46 3.59 9.73
CA PRO A 318 23.60 2.21 9.26
C PRO A 318 24.00 1.17 10.33
N SER A 319 24.32 1.60 11.56
CA SER A 319 24.38 0.74 12.76
C SER A 319 23.04 0.10 13.13
N PHE A 320 21.92 0.52 12.54
CA PHE A 320 20.54 0.11 12.85
C PHE A 320 20.27 -1.39 12.75
N TYR A 321 20.68 -2.00 11.65
CA TYR A 321 20.39 -3.42 11.40
C TYR A 321 21.34 -4.31 12.21
N ARG A 322 22.59 -3.87 12.39
CA ARG A 322 23.55 -4.50 13.32
C ARG A 322 23.07 -4.37 14.77
N THR A 323 22.45 -3.26 15.14
CA THR A 323 21.83 -3.00 16.45
C THR A 323 20.59 -3.86 16.65
N ILE A 324 19.70 -4.00 15.67
CA ILE A 324 18.52 -4.86 15.78
C ILE A 324 18.92 -6.34 15.90
N LEU A 325 19.87 -6.82 15.10
CA LEU A 325 20.39 -8.18 15.20
C LEU A 325 21.15 -8.41 16.52
N ASN A 326 21.93 -7.43 17.00
CA ASN A 326 22.57 -7.50 18.31
C ASN A 326 21.59 -7.31 19.48
N THR A 327 20.46 -6.61 19.29
CA THR A 327 19.38 -6.47 20.28
C THR A 327 18.62 -7.79 20.40
N ILE A 328 18.30 -8.45 19.28
CA ILE A 328 17.70 -9.79 19.29
C ILE A 328 18.66 -10.78 19.98
N LYS A 329 19.96 -10.71 19.69
CA LYS A 329 20.99 -11.56 20.31
C LYS A 329 21.20 -11.24 21.79
N ASP A 330 21.25 -9.97 22.19
CA ASP A 330 21.44 -9.55 23.59
C ASP A 330 20.16 -9.78 24.43
N VAL A 331 18.96 -9.60 23.86
CA VAL A 331 17.68 -9.97 24.50
C VAL A 331 17.58 -11.48 24.68
N GLN A 332 18.05 -12.28 23.73
CA GLN A 332 18.18 -13.73 23.89
C GLN A 332 19.15 -14.12 25.02
N THR A 333 20.22 -13.35 25.25
CA THR A 333 21.14 -13.58 26.39
C THR A 333 20.55 -13.12 27.73
N VAL A 334 19.75 -12.04 27.77
CA VAL A 334 19.01 -11.61 28.97
C VAL A 334 17.93 -12.63 29.36
N VAL A 335 17.19 -13.15 28.38
CA VAL A 335 16.18 -14.22 28.57
C VAL A 335 16.83 -15.53 29.03
N ARG A 336 18.11 -15.75 28.71
CA ARG A 336 18.92 -16.88 29.20
C ARG A 336 19.62 -16.61 30.55
N GLY A 337 19.46 -15.41 31.11
CA GLY A 337 20.04 -15.01 32.41
C GLY A 337 21.54 -14.65 32.37
N GLU A 338 22.09 -14.40 31.18
CA GLU A 338 23.53 -14.21 30.97
C GLU A 338 23.97 -12.72 31.03
N LYS A 339 23.04 -11.77 31.04
CA LYS A 339 23.27 -10.31 31.15
C LYS A 339 22.10 -9.58 31.82
N ASP A 340 22.37 -8.40 32.37
CA ASP A 340 21.36 -7.53 32.99
C ASP A 340 20.60 -6.67 31.96
N VAL A 341 19.32 -6.41 32.24
CA VAL A 341 18.36 -5.70 31.38
C VAL A 341 18.80 -4.24 31.16
N ASP A 342 19.28 -3.59 32.20
CA ASP A 342 19.61 -2.15 32.17
C ASP A 342 20.85 -1.84 31.32
N ASP A 343 21.80 -2.77 31.26
CA ASP A 343 22.98 -2.65 30.39
C ASP A 343 22.64 -2.81 28.90
N VAL A 344 21.67 -3.66 28.57
CA VAL A 344 21.16 -3.84 27.20
C VAL A 344 20.33 -2.62 26.76
N VAL A 345 19.57 -2.02 27.68
CA VAL A 345 18.78 -0.80 27.43
C VAL A 345 19.68 0.41 27.17
N LYS A 346 20.76 0.58 27.94
CA LYS A 346 21.72 1.69 27.80
C LYS A 346 22.53 1.64 26.49
N LYS A 347 22.73 0.44 25.92
CA LYS A 347 23.59 0.19 24.74
C LYS A 347 22.97 0.60 23.39
N TYR A 348 21.65 0.80 23.32
CA TYR A 348 20.93 0.94 22.05
C TYR A 348 20.07 2.21 21.93
N SER A 349 20.41 3.30 22.62
CA SER A 349 19.60 4.54 22.63
C SER A 349 19.47 5.25 21.26
N ASP A 350 20.37 4.99 20.29
CA ASP A 350 20.62 5.90 19.15
C ASP A 350 20.12 5.35 17.80
N VAL A 351 18.88 4.83 17.72
CA VAL A 351 18.32 4.08 16.58
C VAL A 351 16.83 4.52 16.36
N ALA A 352 16.52 5.50 15.48
CA ALA A 352 15.27 6.29 15.44
C ALA A 352 14.39 6.46 14.16
N ASP A 353 14.20 5.51 13.20
CA ASP A 353 13.01 5.63 12.29
C ASP A 353 12.00 4.46 12.25
N LEU A 354 12.38 3.19 12.12
CA LEU A 354 11.43 2.08 12.42
C LEU A 354 11.33 1.82 13.93
N LYS A 355 12.46 1.86 14.63
CA LYS A 355 12.51 1.99 16.10
C LYS A 355 12.12 3.38 16.57
N GLY A 356 12.24 4.39 15.71
CA GLY A 356 11.63 5.71 15.89
C GLY A 356 10.12 5.65 15.86
N ALA A 357 9.53 4.93 14.91
CA ALA A 357 8.08 4.77 14.74
C ALA A 357 7.49 3.82 15.77
N VAL A 358 8.12 2.68 16.05
CA VAL A 358 7.73 1.77 17.15
C VAL A 358 7.97 2.43 18.51
N GLY A 359 9.09 3.14 18.68
CA GLY A 359 9.41 3.89 19.90
C GLY A 359 8.54 5.13 20.08
N LYS A 360 8.17 5.84 19.02
CA LYS A 360 7.21 6.95 19.02
C LYS A 360 5.80 6.43 19.26
N ALA A 361 5.41 5.32 18.64
CA ALA A 361 4.13 4.67 18.92
C ALA A 361 4.09 4.15 20.37
N ARG A 362 5.18 3.60 20.90
CA ARG A 362 5.29 3.19 22.30
C ARG A 362 5.28 4.38 23.26
N ARG A 363 6.03 5.46 22.96
CA ARG A 363 5.99 6.73 23.72
C ARG A 363 4.59 7.33 23.70
N GLN A 364 3.95 7.39 22.53
CA GLN A 364 2.56 7.82 22.38
C GLN A 364 1.58 6.93 23.15
N ALA A 365 1.85 5.63 23.29
CA ALA A 365 1.03 4.74 24.11
C ALA A 365 1.21 5.00 25.61
N ILE A 366 2.44 5.30 26.04
CA ILE A 366 2.77 5.66 27.43
C ILE A 366 2.20 7.03 27.80
N GLU A 367 2.36 8.01 26.91
CA GLU A 367 1.93 9.41 27.06
C GLU A 367 0.44 9.62 26.74
N ALA A 368 -0.25 8.60 26.21
CA ALA A 368 -1.66 8.65 25.88
C ALA A 368 -2.51 9.00 27.11
N LYS A 369 -3.34 10.02 26.95
CA LYS A 369 -4.23 10.53 28.01
C LYS A 369 -5.53 9.75 28.05
N THR A 370 -5.89 9.09 26.95
CA THR A 370 -7.09 8.28 26.84
C THR A 370 -6.78 6.81 26.52
N PRO A 371 -7.66 5.86 26.93
CA PRO A 371 -7.55 4.47 26.53
C PRO A 371 -7.57 4.27 25.02
N GLU A 372 -8.32 5.08 24.26
CA GLU A 372 -8.38 5.02 22.80
C GLU A 372 -7.05 5.39 22.14
N GLU A 373 -6.41 6.48 22.58
CA GLU A 373 -5.09 6.91 22.09
C GLU A 373 -4.03 5.83 22.34
N ARG A 374 -4.04 5.24 23.55
CA ARG A 374 -3.12 4.16 23.92
C ARG A 374 -3.30 2.92 23.04
N ARG A 375 -4.54 2.52 22.81
CA ARG A 375 -4.87 1.39 21.93
C ARG A 375 -4.43 1.63 20.50
N ALA A 376 -4.70 2.82 19.94
CA ALA A 376 -4.29 3.19 18.59
C ALA A 376 -2.76 3.24 18.42
N ALA A 377 -2.04 3.71 19.44
CA ALA A 377 -0.58 3.73 19.44
C ALA A 377 0.02 2.32 19.55
N ASN A 378 -0.51 1.46 20.43
CA ASN A 378 -0.11 0.05 20.52
C ASN A 378 -0.41 -0.73 19.25
N GLN A 379 -1.55 -0.48 18.61
CA GLN A 379 -1.89 -1.12 17.33
C GLN A 379 -0.88 -0.76 16.24
N ARG A 380 -0.51 0.53 16.11
CA ARG A 380 0.52 0.97 15.17
C ARG A 380 1.86 0.28 15.40
N ALA A 381 2.27 0.10 16.66
CA ALA A 381 3.50 -0.63 17.00
C ALA A 381 3.43 -2.10 16.55
N LYS A 382 2.29 -2.77 16.76
CA LYS A 382 2.07 -4.14 16.28
C LYS A 382 2.12 -4.24 14.77
N ASP A 383 1.49 -3.31 14.05
CA ASP A 383 1.47 -3.30 12.59
C ASP A 383 2.90 -3.18 12.00
N TYR A 384 3.77 -2.38 12.63
CA TYR A 384 5.18 -2.28 12.23
C TYR A 384 5.97 -3.57 12.48
N LEU A 385 5.77 -4.22 13.63
CA LEU A 385 6.41 -5.50 13.95
C LEU A 385 5.98 -6.60 12.99
N ASP A 386 4.71 -6.63 12.64
CA ASP A 386 4.13 -7.57 11.68
C ASP A 386 4.71 -7.39 10.27
N ARG A 387 4.89 -6.14 9.82
CA ARG A 387 5.59 -5.85 8.55
C ARG A 387 7.05 -6.30 8.60
N TYR A 388 7.75 -6.08 9.72
CA TYR A 388 9.14 -6.49 9.88
C TYR A 388 9.30 -8.01 9.80
N HIS A 389 8.45 -8.75 10.49
CA HIS A 389 8.43 -10.20 10.44
C HIS A 389 8.20 -10.71 9.01
N THR A 390 7.25 -10.10 8.30
CA THR A 390 6.95 -10.44 6.89
C THR A 390 8.17 -10.31 5.99
N LEU A 391 8.98 -9.26 6.16
CA LEU A 391 10.19 -9.07 5.35
C LEU A 391 11.27 -10.12 5.67
N VAL A 392 11.45 -10.47 6.96
CA VAL A 392 12.42 -11.48 7.39
C VAL A 392 12.02 -12.87 6.93
N SER A 393 10.75 -13.23 7.07
CA SER A 393 10.23 -14.51 6.57
C SER A 393 10.31 -14.58 5.05
N PHE A 394 10.04 -13.47 4.35
CA PHE A 394 10.15 -13.43 2.90
C PHE A 394 11.59 -13.54 2.41
N GLU A 395 12.57 -12.92 3.08
CA GLU A 395 13.99 -13.11 2.73
C GLU A 395 14.41 -14.58 2.86
N ALA A 396 13.96 -15.27 3.92
CA ALA A 396 14.20 -16.70 4.09
C ALA A 396 13.51 -17.52 2.98
N TYR A 397 12.26 -17.20 2.65
CA TYR A 397 11.55 -17.80 1.51
C TYR A 397 12.32 -17.62 0.19
N THR A 398 12.82 -16.41 -0.09
CA THR A 398 13.55 -16.15 -1.34
C THR A 398 14.83 -16.99 -1.46
N ARG A 399 15.53 -17.28 -0.36
CA ARG A 399 16.70 -18.17 -0.35
C ARG A 399 16.32 -19.62 -0.64
N ASP A 400 15.18 -20.07 -0.13
CA ASP A 400 14.78 -21.46 -0.29
C ASP A 400 14.14 -21.73 -1.67
N GLN A 401 13.53 -20.72 -2.27
CA GLN A 401 12.70 -20.87 -3.47
C GLN A 401 13.28 -20.23 -4.73
N ALA A 402 14.31 -19.40 -4.64
CA ALA A 402 15.00 -18.91 -5.82
C ALA A 402 15.74 -20.05 -6.56
N PRO A 403 15.93 -19.91 -7.88
CA PRO A 403 15.45 -18.83 -8.75
C PRO A 403 14.01 -18.99 -9.25
N ASP A 404 13.41 -20.17 -9.07
CA ASP A 404 12.20 -20.60 -9.79
C ASP A 404 10.88 -20.21 -9.10
N PHE A 405 10.90 -20.04 -7.77
CA PHE A 405 9.72 -19.76 -6.94
C PHE A 405 8.57 -20.75 -7.18
N ASN A 406 8.89 -22.05 -7.08
CA ASN A 406 7.97 -23.15 -7.38
C ASN A 406 6.88 -23.33 -6.31
N GLN A 407 7.22 -23.15 -5.04
CA GLN A 407 6.27 -23.14 -3.93
C GLN A 407 5.81 -21.71 -3.66
N SER A 408 4.53 -21.50 -3.31
CA SER A 408 4.07 -20.16 -2.89
C SER A 408 4.63 -19.77 -1.52
N TYR A 409 4.68 -18.48 -1.22
CA TYR A 409 5.15 -17.98 0.08
C TYR A 409 4.23 -18.45 1.22
N SER A 410 2.92 -18.46 1.02
CA SER A 410 1.97 -19.00 2.00
C SER A 410 2.22 -20.48 2.31
N GLN A 411 2.38 -21.31 1.28
CA GLN A 411 2.67 -22.75 1.42
C GLN A 411 4.02 -22.99 2.08
N TRP A 412 5.04 -22.23 1.70
CA TRP A 412 6.37 -22.34 2.30
C TRP A 412 6.33 -21.95 3.77
N LYS A 413 5.62 -20.89 4.13
CA LYS A 413 5.52 -20.42 5.52
C LYS A 413 4.80 -21.44 6.41
N GLU A 414 3.75 -22.08 5.91
CA GLU A 414 3.05 -23.17 6.61
C GLU A 414 4.00 -24.36 6.92
N ALA A 415 4.91 -24.67 6.00
CA ALA A 415 5.94 -25.69 6.20
C ALA A 415 7.06 -25.27 7.18
N HIS A 416 7.16 -23.98 7.53
CA HIS A 416 8.22 -23.41 8.39
C HIS A 416 7.68 -22.72 9.66
N PRO A 417 6.91 -23.43 10.53
CA PRO A 417 6.21 -22.83 11.68
C PRO A 417 7.13 -22.23 12.75
N ARG A 418 8.44 -22.55 12.72
CA ARG A 418 9.43 -21.96 13.64
C ARG A 418 9.63 -20.46 13.41
N ILE A 419 9.39 -19.98 12.19
CA ILE A 419 9.51 -18.56 11.84
C ILE A 419 8.37 -17.75 12.49
N ASP A 420 7.17 -18.32 12.60
CA ASP A 420 6.02 -17.67 13.24
C ASP A 420 6.11 -17.67 14.78
N ARG A 421 6.65 -18.73 15.40
CA ARG A 421 6.89 -18.77 16.86
C ARG A 421 7.78 -17.64 17.36
N THR A 422 8.66 -17.12 16.50
CA THR A 422 9.52 -15.97 16.81
C THR A 422 8.69 -14.67 16.95
N LEU A 423 7.64 -14.51 16.15
CA LEU A 423 6.69 -13.39 16.26
C LEU A 423 5.80 -13.53 17.51
N GLU A 424 5.32 -14.73 17.81
CA GLU A 424 4.50 -14.99 19.01
C GLU A 424 5.29 -14.70 20.29
N GLY A 425 6.57 -15.08 20.35
CA GLY A 425 7.46 -14.72 21.45
C GLY A 425 7.67 -13.20 21.59
N LEU A 426 7.80 -12.48 20.47
CA LEU A 426 7.89 -11.01 20.47
C LEU A 426 6.59 -10.32 20.93
N ARG A 427 5.43 -10.92 20.63
CA ARG A 427 4.11 -10.42 21.04
C ARG A 427 3.79 -10.74 22.51
N ALA A 428 4.28 -11.87 23.03
CA ALA A 428 4.09 -12.27 24.43
C ALA A 428 5.00 -11.51 25.42
N ALA A 429 6.05 -10.85 24.91
CA ALA A 429 6.94 -9.99 25.69
C ALA A 429 6.45 -8.52 25.82
N GLN A 430 5.25 -8.21 25.31
CA GLN A 430 4.53 -6.94 25.50
C GLN A 430 3.45 -7.11 26.57
#